data_AF-A0A959LIY0-F1
#
_entry.id   AF-A0A959LIY0-F1
#
_cell.length_a   1.000
_cell.length_b   1.000
_cell.length_c   1.000
_cell.angle_alpha   90.00
_cell.angle_beta   90.00
_cell.angle_gamma   90.00
#
_symmetry.space_group_name_H-M   'P 1'
#
loop_
_entity.id
_entity.type
_entity.pdbx_description
1 polymer ?
#
loop_
_entity_poly.entity_id
_entity_poly.type
_entity_poly.pdbx_seq_one_letter_code
_entity_poly.pdbx_strand_id
1 'polypeptide(L)'
;PSEGPGKRVDTAQLSQWIHTSRELAMLEEALKKGTTGGGRSRYGIMLSGEWGDRLVQFPYQPFQVPVWVESSLDLDRVQGVLLAQQQWVLGQVRLLRLADLQIKQNYRPEIHDTALQAITWADLTREEKRLLPPLVVVTTAREWADLPLHKASRLLSGDMPVKVVVIQDQLPAPEDTYARQGWLLPWLTAGQLPVVQTSPCRMAHFATALQSCLASSGPALVSVLGYSGQDTHWLQHAEELLVAGLFPLIMAVPQGDHALLADHLHLEAVPEPGIPVDSLLSDHVRSVWSRGTSTTADWSAVLNREWTTWLELAGRIRSGQTDETRQIRQELTAAFTERQQSLEADYQRQLADLKATFREEVRVQLADRLYHLSRSRQERPDAFTSAEKNEMTS
;
A
#
# COMPACT_ATOMS: atom_id res chain seq x y z
N PRO A 1 -61.71 41.26 -16.99
CA PRO A 1 -60.34 40.97 -17.48
C PRO A 1 -59.52 40.33 -16.34
N SER A 2 -59.40 39.01 -16.46
CA SER A 2 -58.84 38.01 -15.54
C SER A 2 -57.68 38.46 -14.65
N GLU A 3 -57.94 38.57 -13.34
CA GLU A 3 -56.93 38.35 -12.30
C GLU A 3 -56.50 36.88 -12.37
N GLY A 4 -55.24 36.66 -12.78
CA GLY A 4 -54.65 35.32 -12.78
C GLY A 4 -54.62 34.76 -11.36
N PRO A 5 -54.79 33.43 -11.17
CA PRO A 5 -54.79 32.84 -9.84
C PRO A 5 -53.45 33.16 -9.17
N GLY A 6 -53.50 33.96 -8.10
CA GLY A 6 -52.33 34.28 -7.31
C GLY A 6 -51.64 32.98 -6.93
N LYS A 7 -50.37 32.82 -7.35
CA LYS A 7 -49.50 31.72 -6.96
C LYS A 7 -49.57 31.60 -5.44
N ARG A 8 -50.34 30.62 -4.93
CA ARG A 8 -50.36 30.29 -3.51
C ARG A 8 -48.94 29.91 -3.16
N VAL A 9 -48.31 30.69 -2.28
CA VAL A 9 -46.99 30.38 -1.75
C VAL A 9 -47.09 29.03 -1.05
N ASP A 10 -46.28 28.06 -1.48
CA ASP A 10 -46.19 26.76 -0.84
C ASP A 10 -45.52 26.93 0.52
N THR A 11 -46.33 26.95 1.58
CA THR A 11 -45.89 27.17 2.96
C THR A 11 -45.02 26.03 3.47
N ALA A 12 -45.21 24.81 2.96
CA ALA A 12 -44.42 23.65 3.34
C ALA A 12 -43.00 23.77 2.76
N GLN A 13 -42.90 24.11 1.48
CA GLN A 13 -41.61 24.35 0.82
C GLN A 13 -40.84 25.50 1.48
N LEU A 14 -41.51 26.60 1.80
CA LEU A 14 -40.89 27.75 2.47
C LEU A 14 -40.39 27.39 3.87
N SER A 15 -41.19 26.66 4.65
CA SER A 15 -40.80 26.20 5.99
C SER A 15 -39.56 25.31 5.93
N GLN A 16 -39.49 24.43 4.95
CA GLN A 16 -38.33 23.56 4.75
C GLN A 16 -37.07 24.35 4.40
N TRP A 17 -37.15 25.33 3.49
CA TRP A 17 -36.02 26.19 3.15
C TRP A 17 -35.51 26.99 4.35
N ILE A 18 -36.42 27.52 5.18
CA ILE A 18 -36.05 28.21 6.41
C ILE A 18 -35.32 27.25 7.35
N HIS A 19 -35.80 26.01 7.48
CA HIS A 19 -35.15 25.01 8.33
C HIS A 19 -33.75 24.66 7.82
N THR A 20 -33.60 24.33 6.54
CA THR A 20 -32.31 23.99 5.93
C THR A 20 -31.33 25.16 6.03
N SER A 21 -31.79 26.39 5.76
CA SER A 21 -30.97 27.59 5.91
C SER A 21 -30.49 27.81 7.35
N ARG A 22 -31.35 27.58 8.35
CA ARG A 22 -30.97 27.68 9.76
C ARG A 22 -29.93 26.63 10.14
N GLU A 23 -30.12 25.39 9.71
CA GLU A 23 -29.15 24.31 9.98
C GLU A 23 -27.79 24.57 9.34
N LEU A 24 -27.77 25.08 8.10
CA LEU A 24 -26.54 25.47 7.44
C LEU A 24 -25.82 26.61 8.17
N ALA A 25 -26.56 27.62 8.64
CA ALA A 25 -25.98 28.73 9.41
C ALA A 25 -25.39 28.23 10.74
N MET A 26 -26.09 27.34 11.44
CA MET A 26 -25.57 26.71 12.66
C MET A 26 -24.34 25.86 12.39
N LEU A 27 -24.33 25.09 11.28
CA LEU A 27 -23.19 24.30 10.87
C LEU A 27 -21.99 25.18 10.54
N GLU A 28 -22.19 26.25 9.77
CA GLU A 28 -21.13 27.21 9.44
C GLU A 28 -20.51 27.81 10.70
N GLU A 29 -21.34 28.25 11.65
CA GLU A 29 -20.88 28.80 12.93
C GLU A 29 -20.09 27.78 13.74
N ALA A 30 -20.59 26.54 13.84
CA ALA A 30 -19.90 25.44 14.52
C ALA A 30 -18.54 25.13 13.87
N LEU A 31 -18.46 25.17 12.55
CA LEU A 31 -17.22 24.90 11.80
C LEU A 31 -16.20 26.05 11.89
N LYS A 32 -16.65 27.31 11.83
CA LYS A 32 -15.77 28.50 11.79
C LYS A 32 -15.35 29.00 13.16
N LYS A 33 -16.30 29.10 14.10
CA LYS A 33 -16.06 29.67 15.43
C LYS A 33 -15.94 28.57 16.48
N GLY A 34 -16.78 27.54 16.41
CA GLY A 34 -16.86 26.53 17.47
C GLY A 34 -17.23 27.15 18.82
N THR A 35 -17.23 26.35 19.89
CA THR A 35 -17.57 26.82 21.25
C THR A 35 -16.44 27.63 21.89
N THR A 36 -15.19 27.38 21.49
CA THR A 36 -13.97 27.99 22.08
C THR A 36 -13.37 29.11 21.22
N GLY A 37 -14.00 29.46 20.09
CA GLY A 37 -13.48 30.46 19.14
C GLY A 37 -12.44 29.92 18.15
N GLY A 38 -11.98 28.68 18.31
CA GLY A 38 -11.00 28.02 17.43
C GLY A 38 -11.57 27.31 16.20
N GLY A 39 -12.89 27.28 16.05
CA GLY A 39 -13.57 26.53 14.98
C GLY A 39 -13.51 25.01 15.18
N ARG A 40 -13.81 24.26 14.13
CA ARG A 40 -13.66 22.80 14.11
C ARG A 40 -12.19 22.43 14.21
N SER A 41 -11.85 21.53 15.13
CA SER A 41 -10.51 20.94 15.17
C SER A 41 -10.16 20.24 13.86
N ARG A 42 -8.90 20.38 13.43
CA ARG A 42 -8.40 19.76 12.19
C ARG A 42 -8.02 18.31 12.37
N TYR A 43 -7.85 17.85 13.61
CA TYR A 43 -7.52 16.49 13.98
C TYR A 43 -7.93 16.24 15.44
N GLY A 44 -8.02 14.97 15.82
CA GLY A 44 -8.16 14.55 17.21
C GLY A 44 -6.94 13.75 17.64
N ILE A 45 -6.69 13.68 18.96
CA ILE A 45 -5.62 12.84 19.50
C ILE A 45 -6.22 11.81 20.45
N MET A 46 -5.79 10.56 20.34
CA MET A 46 -6.06 9.52 21.31
C MET A 46 -4.72 9.08 21.89
N LEU A 47 -4.52 9.28 23.19
CA LEU A 47 -3.31 8.89 23.91
C LEU A 47 -3.60 7.60 24.67
N SER A 48 -2.71 6.61 24.54
CA SER A 48 -2.78 5.39 25.33
C SER A 48 -1.62 5.29 26.34
N GLY A 49 -1.89 4.60 27.45
CA GLY A 49 -0.88 4.18 28.41
C GLY A 49 -0.25 5.35 29.15
N GLU A 50 1.06 5.25 29.36
CA GLU A 50 1.85 6.21 30.14
C GLU A 50 1.82 7.65 29.59
N TRP A 51 1.56 7.82 28.29
CA TRP A 51 1.51 9.16 27.67
C TRP A 51 0.27 9.94 28.10
N GLY A 52 -0.85 9.26 28.32
CA GLY A 52 -2.07 9.85 28.85
C GLY A 52 -1.82 10.49 30.21
N ASP A 53 -1.31 9.70 31.14
CA ASP A 53 -1.05 10.10 32.52
C ASP A 53 0.05 11.17 32.65
N ARG A 54 1.01 11.20 31.72
CA ARG A 54 2.12 12.17 31.75
C ARG A 54 1.79 13.50 31.07
N LEU A 55 1.10 13.47 29.93
CA LEU A 55 0.86 14.66 29.11
C LEU A 55 -0.45 15.36 29.48
N VAL A 56 -1.42 14.63 30.02
CA VAL A 56 -2.75 15.16 30.36
C VAL A 56 -2.99 14.92 31.84
N GLN A 57 -2.59 15.90 32.66
CA GLN A 57 -2.80 15.87 34.10
C GLN A 57 -3.72 17.00 34.49
N PHE A 58 -4.88 16.70 35.08
CA PHE A 58 -5.74 17.75 35.58
C PHE A 58 -4.98 18.63 36.61
N PRO A 59 -4.99 19.98 36.48
CA PRO A 59 -5.75 20.80 35.54
C PRO A 59 -5.01 21.23 34.25
N TYR A 60 -3.76 20.79 34.06
CA TYR A 60 -2.90 21.16 32.94
C TYR A 60 -3.07 20.22 31.72
N GLN A 61 -3.75 20.71 30.68
CA GLN A 61 -3.81 20.05 29.38
C GLN A 61 -3.12 20.91 28.31
N PRO A 62 -2.00 20.46 27.70
CA PRO A 62 -1.22 21.25 26.74
C PRO A 62 -1.84 21.30 25.35
N PHE A 63 -2.83 20.44 25.05
CA PHE A 63 -3.41 20.30 23.73
C PHE A 63 -4.62 21.22 23.53
N GLN A 64 -4.63 21.93 22.40
CA GLN A 64 -5.76 22.78 21.95
C GLN A 64 -6.76 22.04 21.05
N VAL A 65 -6.63 20.72 20.98
CA VAL A 65 -7.48 19.83 20.19
C VAL A 65 -8.19 18.84 21.10
N PRO A 66 -9.30 18.21 20.66
CA PRO A 66 -9.91 17.12 21.41
C PRO A 66 -8.90 15.99 21.64
N VAL A 67 -8.73 15.62 22.91
CA VAL A 67 -7.87 14.53 23.33
C VAL A 67 -8.69 13.50 24.10
N TRP A 68 -8.58 12.24 23.69
CA TRP A 68 -9.07 11.10 24.45
C TRP A 68 -7.88 10.42 25.12
N VAL A 69 -8.00 10.17 26.42
CA VAL A 69 -6.96 9.48 27.19
C VAL A 69 -7.49 8.12 27.59
N GLU A 70 -6.75 7.08 27.24
CA GLU A 70 -7.05 5.69 27.58
C GLU A 70 -5.93 5.09 28.40
N SER A 71 -6.27 4.29 29.42
CA SER A 71 -5.27 3.60 30.23
C SER A 71 -4.52 2.51 29.45
N SER A 72 -5.15 1.94 28.42
CA SER A 72 -4.56 0.93 27.54
C SER A 72 -5.14 1.06 26.14
N LEU A 73 -4.34 0.80 25.11
CA LEU A 73 -4.81 0.90 23.73
C LEU A 73 -5.87 -0.18 23.41
N ASP A 74 -7.09 0.25 23.12
CA ASP A 74 -8.18 -0.60 22.64
C ASP A 74 -8.62 -0.15 21.24
N LEU A 75 -8.30 -0.97 20.23
CA LEU A 75 -8.60 -0.67 18.83
C LEU A 75 -10.10 -0.61 18.53
N ASP A 76 -10.94 -1.30 19.31
CA ASP A 76 -12.39 -1.26 19.11
C ASP A 76 -12.94 0.12 19.53
N ARG A 77 -12.35 0.74 20.56
CA ARG A 77 -12.66 2.13 20.96
C ARG A 77 -12.21 3.14 19.91
N VAL A 78 -10.99 2.98 19.39
CA VAL A 78 -10.47 3.81 18.28
C VAL A 78 -11.44 3.76 17.11
N GLN A 79 -11.88 2.56 16.72
CA GLN A 79 -12.84 2.37 15.65
C GLN A 79 -14.20 3.01 15.98
N GLY A 80 -14.68 2.88 17.22
CA GLY A 80 -15.92 3.52 17.67
C GLY A 80 -15.90 5.04 17.54
N VAL A 81 -14.80 5.70 17.94
CA VAL A 81 -14.62 7.16 17.80
C VAL A 81 -14.63 7.56 16.32
N LEU A 82 -13.92 6.82 15.47
CA LEU A 82 -13.89 7.07 14.03
C LEU A 82 -15.28 6.93 13.40
N LEU A 83 -16.03 5.89 13.74
CA LEU A 83 -17.40 5.67 13.26
C LEU A 83 -18.36 6.78 13.73
N ALA A 84 -18.20 7.26 14.97
CA ALA A 84 -18.99 8.37 15.48
C ALA A 84 -18.71 9.67 14.69
N GLN A 85 -17.43 9.97 14.42
CA GLN A 85 -17.04 11.11 13.59
C GLN A 85 -17.55 10.96 12.16
N GLN A 86 -17.48 9.75 11.59
CA GLN A 86 -18.01 9.43 10.27
C GLN A 86 -19.51 9.74 10.18
N GLN A 87 -20.28 9.30 11.17
CA GLN A 87 -21.72 9.53 11.21
C GLN A 87 -22.06 11.02 11.30
N TRP A 88 -21.28 11.78 12.07
CA TRP A 88 -21.42 13.23 12.17
C TRP A 88 -21.14 13.94 10.84
N VAL A 89 -20.12 13.50 10.08
CA VAL A 89 -19.80 14.03 8.75
C VAL A 89 -20.86 13.63 7.72
N LEU A 90 -21.37 12.40 7.76
CA LEU A 90 -22.46 11.96 6.87
C LEU A 90 -23.71 12.83 7.02
N GLY A 91 -24.06 13.22 8.26
CA GLY A 91 -25.15 14.16 8.52
C GLY A 91 -24.95 15.51 7.82
N GLN A 92 -23.73 16.05 7.86
CA GLN A 92 -23.39 17.32 7.19
C GLN A 92 -23.44 17.21 5.67
N VAL A 93 -22.91 16.13 5.10
CA VAL A 93 -22.95 15.93 3.66
C VAL A 93 -24.39 15.82 3.16
N ARG A 94 -25.25 15.09 3.90
CA ARG A 94 -26.68 15.00 3.58
C ARG A 94 -27.35 16.37 3.58
N LEU A 95 -27.04 17.20 4.57
CA LEU A 95 -27.55 18.58 4.67
C LEU A 95 -27.07 19.44 3.47
N LEU A 96 -25.80 19.35 3.10
CA LEU A 96 -25.24 20.08 1.96
C LEU A 96 -25.86 19.65 0.63
N ARG A 97 -26.01 18.33 0.40
CA ARG A 97 -26.65 17.78 -0.80
C ARG A 97 -28.14 18.16 -0.87
N LEU A 98 -28.84 18.16 0.27
CA LEU A 98 -30.22 18.65 0.35
C LEU A 98 -30.31 20.12 -0.07
N ALA A 99 -29.44 20.96 0.46
CA ALA A 99 -29.39 22.38 0.11
C ALA A 99 -29.12 22.60 -1.39
N ASP A 100 -28.19 21.86 -1.98
CA ASP A 100 -27.90 21.92 -3.41
C ASP A 100 -29.12 21.52 -4.28
N LEU A 101 -29.85 20.47 -3.88
CA LEU A 101 -31.09 20.07 -4.56
C LEU A 101 -32.19 21.14 -4.46
N GLN A 102 -32.30 21.80 -3.30
CA GLN A 102 -33.26 22.89 -3.09
C GLN A 102 -32.93 24.12 -3.94
N ILE A 103 -31.64 24.52 -3.99
CA ILE A 103 -31.16 25.65 -4.81
C ILE A 103 -31.44 25.40 -6.30
N LYS A 104 -31.22 24.17 -6.77
CA LYS A 104 -31.50 23.75 -8.16
C LYS A 104 -32.99 23.59 -8.45
N GLN A 105 -33.88 23.79 -7.47
CA GLN A 105 -35.33 23.59 -7.56
C GLN A 105 -35.75 22.18 -8.03
N ASN A 106 -34.88 21.18 -7.81
CA ASN A 106 -35.10 19.80 -8.24
C ASN A 106 -35.46 18.85 -7.09
N TYR A 107 -35.55 19.38 -5.87
CA TYR A 107 -35.86 18.59 -4.70
C TYR A 107 -37.31 18.06 -4.73
N ARG A 108 -37.42 16.74 -4.66
CA ARG A 108 -38.66 15.96 -4.51
C ARG A 108 -38.57 15.11 -3.24
N PRO A 109 -39.35 15.38 -2.18
CA PRO A 109 -39.23 14.68 -0.89
C PRO A 109 -39.36 13.16 -1.02
N GLU A 110 -40.35 12.70 -1.78
CA GLU A 110 -40.68 11.27 -1.96
C GLU A 110 -39.52 10.42 -2.50
N ILE A 111 -38.60 11.02 -3.24
CA ILE A 111 -37.48 10.33 -3.88
C ILE A 111 -36.18 10.65 -3.13
N HIS A 112 -35.94 11.93 -2.85
CA HIS A 112 -34.64 12.37 -2.36
C HIS A 112 -34.46 12.15 -0.87
N ASP A 113 -35.51 12.13 -0.04
CA ASP A 113 -35.34 11.92 1.41
C ASP A 113 -34.84 10.50 1.68
N THR A 114 -35.44 9.50 1.03
CA THR A 114 -34.99 8.11 1.13
C THR A 114 -33.58 7.96 0.55
N ALA A 115 -33.30 8.59 -0.60
CA ALA A 115 -31.97 8.53 -1.20
C ALA A 115 -30.89 9.16 -0.32
N LEU A 116 -31.17 10.33 0.29
CA LEU A 116 -30.25 11.02 1.19
C LEU A 116 -30.01 10.23 2.48
N GLN A 117 -31.05 9.61 3.04
CA GLN A 117 -30.93 8.77 4.24
C GLN A 117 -30.14 7.48 3.99
N ALA A 118 -30.19 6.94 2.76
CA ALA A 118 -29.46 5.75 2.37
C ALA A 118 -27.97 5.98 2.08
N ILE A 119 -27.50 7.23 1.97
CA ILE A 119 -26.09 7.57 1.70
C ILE A 119 -25.19 6.94 2.76
N THR A 120 -24.23 6.14 2.30
CA THR A 120 -23.17 5.53 3.10
C THR A 120 -21.82 6.21 2.86
N TRP A 121 -20.79 5.82 3.62
CA TRP A 121 -19.43 6.34 3.42
C TRP A 121 -18.84 6.02 2.04
N ALA A 122 -19.25 4.91 1.43
CA ALA A 122 -18.80 4.51 0.10
C ALA A 122 -19.33 5.46 -0.99
N ASP A 123 -20.48 6.10 -0.77
CA ASP A 123 -21.15 7.00 -1.71
C ASP A 123 -20.61 8.46 -1.65
N LEU A 124 -19.63 8.70 -0.78
CA LEU A 124 -18.99 10.00 -0.63
C LEU A 124 -17.88 10.20 -1.66
N THR A 125 -17.85 11.40 -2.22
CA THR A 125 -16.74 11.86 -3.04
C THR A 125 -15.46 12.01 -2.23
N ARG A 126 -14.30 12.06 -2.90
CA ARG A 126 -13.00 12.25 -2.23
C ARG A 126 -12.92 13.54 -1.42
N GLU A 127 -13.58 14.60 -1.89
CA GLU A 127 -13.64 15.90 -1.20
C GLU A 127 -14.51 15.82 0.05
N GLU A 128 -15.66 15.13 -0.02
CA GLU A 128 -16.52 14.91 1.14
C GLU A 128 -15.83 14.02 2.19
N LYS A 129 -15.11 12.96 1.77
CA LYS A 129 -14.33 12.12 2.70
C LYS A 129 -13.24 12.93 3.43
N ARG A 130 -12.64 13.94 2.78
CA ARG A 130 -11.65 14.85 3.40
C ARG A 130 -12.24 15.77 4.46
N LEU A 131 -13.57 15.88 4.59
CA LEU A 131 -14.20 16.64 5.66
C LEU A 131 -14.02 15.97 7.03
N LEU A 132 -13.77 14.66 7.05
CA LEU A 132 -13.51 13.90 8.26
C LEU A 132 -12.10 14.22 8.78
N PRO A 133 -11.96 14.84 9.98
CA PRO A 133 -10.65 15.12 10.54
C PRO A 133 -9.94 13.80 10.90
N PRO A 134 -8.61 13.70 10.66
CA PRO A 134 -7.86 12.52 11.06
C PRO A 134 -7.82 12.35 12.58
N LEU A 135 -7.83 11.09 13.02
CA LEU A 135 -7.59 10.71 14.41
C LEU A 135 -6.14 10.23 14.55
N VAL A 136 -5.36 10.92 15.37
CA VAL A 136 -3.98 10.54 15.68
C VAL A 136 -3.99 9.70 16.95
N VAL A 137 -3.63 8.42 16.83
CA VAL A 137 -3.51 7.49 17.97
C VAL A 137 -2.04 7.44 18.35
N VAL A 138 -1.71 7.80 19.58
CA VAL A 138 -0.35 7.76 20.12
C VAL A 138 -0.26 6.64 21.15
N THR A 139 0.69 5.73 20.95
CA THR A 139 0.87 4.54 21.79
C THR A 139 2.36 4.18 21.93
N THR A 140 2.69 3.21 22.76
CA THR A 140 4.05 2.68 22.89
C THR A 140 4.28 1.49 21.97
N ALA A 141 5.53 1.22 21.62
CA ALA A 141 5.90 0.02 20.85
C ALA A 141 5.47 -1.28 21.54
N ARG A 142 5.54 -1.33 22.87
CA ARG A 142 5.10 -2.48 23.66
C ARG A 142 3.60 -2.70 23.56
N GLU A 143 2.80 -1.67 23.84
CA GLU A 143 1.34 -1.78 23.75
C GLU A 143 0.90 -2.15 22.34
N TRP A 144 1.51 -1.57 21.31
CA TRP A 144 1.20 -1.89 19.93
C TRP A 144 1.54 -3.33 19.55
N ALA A 145 2.69 -3.84 19.98
CA ALA A 145 3.12 -5.21 19.71
C ALA A 145 2.23 -6.26 20.41
N ASP A 146 1.68 -5.93 21.58
CA ASP A 146 0.78 -6.81 22.33
C ASP A 146 -0.64 -6.89 21.73
N LEU A 147 -0.96 -6.04 20.73
CA LEU A 147 -2.29 -6.03 20.11
C LEU A 147 -2.52 -7.23 19.18
N PRO A 148 -3.76 -7.74 19.12
CA PRO A 148 -4.12 -8.75 18.14
C PRO A 148 -4.02 -8.21 16.71
N LEU A 149 -3.12 -8.80 15.91
CA LEU A 149 -2.83 -8.41 14.53
C LEU A 149 -4.09 -8.28 13.65
N HIS A 150 -5.10 -9.13 13.85
CA HIS A 150 -6.34 -9.07 13.07
C HIS A 150 -7.17 -7.81 13.35
N LYS A 151 -7.14 -7.26 14.57
CA LYS A 151 -7.80 -5.99 14.90
C LYS A 151 -7.03 -4.81 14.31
N ALA A 152 -5.70 -4.83 14.45
CA ALA A 152 -4.82 -3.83 13.85
C ALA A 152 -5.00 -3.80 12.32
N SER A 153 -5.09 -4.98 11.69
CA SER A 153 -5.28 -5.09 10.25
C SER A 153 -6.64 -4.57 9.82
N ARG A 154 -7.72 -4.87 10.55
CA ARG A 154 -9.03 -4.31 10.25
C ARG A 154 -9.05 -2.78 10.31
N LEU A 155 -8.39 -2.20 11.31
CA LEU A 155 -8.31 -0.74 11.47
C LEU A 155 -7.48 -0.11 10.34
N LEU A 156 -6.32 -0.72 10.02
CA LEU A 156 -5.35 -0.20 9.06
C LEU A 156 -5.63 -0.55 7.60
N SER A 157 -6.51 -1.51 7.31
CA SER A 157 -7.02 -1.78 5.96
C SER A 157 -8.28 -0.98 5.63
N GLY A 158 -8.80 -0.19 6.58
CA GLY A 158 -9.99 0.63 6.37
C GLY A 158 -9.71 1.92 5.59
N ASP A 159 -10.77 2.55 5.10
CA ASP A 159 -10.74 3.84 4.39
C ASP A 159 -10.67 5.07 5.33
N MET A 160 -10.56 4.85 6.64
CA MET A 160 -10.68 5.89 7.64
C MET A 160 -9.33 6.61 7.86
N PRO A 161 -9.32 7.93 8.09
CA PRO A 161 -8.11 8.73 8.24
C PRO A 161 -7.49 8.56 9.65
N VAL A 162 -7.05 7.35 10.01
CA VAL A 162 -6.41 7.05 11.29
C VAL A 162 -4.89 7.09 11.18
N LYS A 163 -4.21 7.84 12.05
CA LYS A 163 -2.75 7.97 12.06
C LYS A 163 -2.23 7.35 13.34
N VAL A 164 -1.63 6.17 13.26
CA VAL A 164 -1.06 5.50 14.42
C VAL A 164 0.40 5.94 14.55
N VAL A 165 0.72 6.54 15.68
CA VAL A 165 2.06 6.95 16.10
C VAL A 165 2.49 6.07 17.25
N VAL A 166 3.44 5.18 16.97
CA VAL A 166 4.04 4.25 17.91
C VAL A 166 5.35 4.85 18.39
N ILE A 167 5.42 5.24 19.66
CA ILE A 167 6.63 5.76 20.27
C ILE A 167 7.42 4.58 20.84
N GLN A 168 8.67 4.43 20.40
CA GLN A 168 9.59 3.45 20.95
C GLN A 168 10.29 4.05 22.17
N ASP A 169 9.65 3.85 23.31
CA ASP A 169 9.95 4.39 24.65
C ASP A 169 11.25 3.84 25.27
N GLN A 170 11.64 2.62 24.90
CA GLN A 170 12.81 1.93 25.43
C GLN A 170 13.91 1.73 24.38
N LEU A 171 15.16 1.84 24.84
CA LEU A 171 16.32 1.44 24.04
C LEU A 171 16.20 -0.05 23.69
N PRO A 172 16.51 -0.45 22.44
CA PRO A 172 16.24 -1.79 21.97
C PRO A 172 17.21 -2.82 22.59
N ALA A 173 16.93 -3.36 23.78
CA ALA A 173 17.54 -4.61 24.28
C ALA A 173 17.61 -5.76 23.24
N PRO A 174 18.66 -6.60 23.27
CA PRO A 174 19.07 -7.47 22.18
C PRO A 174 18.33 -8.82 22.06
N GLU A 175 17.72 -9.36 23.13
CA GLU A 175 17.03 -10.68 23.11
C GLU A 175 15.77 -10.76 22.22
N ASP A 176 15.25 -9.64 21.74
CA ASP A 176 13.96 -9.52 21.02
C ASP A 176 14.12 -8.96 19.59
N THR A 177 15.26 -9.16 18.93
CA THR A 177 15.56 -8.45 17.67
C THR A 177 14.59 -8.79 16.52
N TYR A 178 14.17 -10.05 16.39
CA TYR A 178 13.15 -10.50 15.42
C TYR A 178 11.73 -10.00 15.77
N ALA A 179 11.45 -9.75 17.06
CA ALA A 179 10.16 -9.26 17.53
C ALA A 179 10.00 -7.73 17.40
N ARG A 180 11.11 -6.96 17.26
CA ARG A 180 11.10 -5.49 17.46
C ARG A 180 10.98 -4.60 16.23
N GLN A 181 11.28 -5.10 15.03
CA GLN A 181 10.92 -4.43 13.77
C GLN A 181 10.06 -5.34 12.87
N GLY A 182 10.01 -6.64 13.17
CA GLY A 182 9.14 -7.59 12.51
C GLY A 182 7.66 -7.21 12.59
N TRP A 183 7.23 -6.46 13.61
CA TRP A 183 5.87 -5.94 13.71
C TRP A 183 5.51 -4.93 12.62
N LEU A 184 6.50 -4.30 11.96
CA LEU A 184 6.29 -3.45 10.79
C LEU A 184 6.16 -4.24 9.50
N LEU A 185 6.77 -5.43 9.40
CA LEU A 185 6.81 -6.23 8.18
C LEU A 185 5.42 -6.56 7.61
N PRO A 186 4.40 -6.96 8.42
CA PRO A 186 3.05 -7.18 7.89
C PRO A 186 2.47 -5.95 7.17
N TRP A 187 2.79 -4.75 7.66
CA TRP A 187 2.28 -3.49 7.09
C TRP A 187 3.05 -3.06 5.86
N LEU A 188 4.37 -3.24 5.88
CA LEU A 188 5.24 -2.96 4.74
C LEU A 188 4.92 -3.88 3.56
N THR A 189 4.79 -5.19 3.81
CA THR A 189 4.48 -6.19 2.78
C THR A 189 3.08 -6.05 2.20
N ALA A 190 2.11 -5.56 2.98
CA ALA A 190 0.78 -5.26 2.48
C ALA A 190 0.78 -4.14 1.42
N GLY A 191 1.70 -3.16 1.53
CA GLY A 191 1.87 -2.08 0.55
C GLY A 191 0.68 -1.13 0.41
N GLN A 192 -0.28 -1.15 1.34
CA GLN A 192 -1.54 -0.40 1.24
C GLN A 192 -1.51 0.96 1.94
N LEU A 193 -0.61 1.14 2.91
CA LEU A 193 -0.56 2.34 3.74
C LEU A 193 0.86 2.88 3.90
N PRO A 194 1.03 4.19 4.12
CA PRO A 194 2.34 4.76 4.43
C PRO A 194 2.83 4.24 5.78
N VAL A 195 3.96 3.54 5.77
CA VAL A 195 4.64 3.03 6.96
C VAL A 195 5.99 3.71 7.07
N VAL A 196 6.25 4.36 8.20
CA VAL A 196 7.48 5.10 8.40
C VAL A 196 8.07 4.82 9.77
N GLN A 197 9.37 4.58 9.83
CA GLN A 197 10.17 4.49 11.05
C GLN A 197 11.17 5.65 11.05
N THR A 198 11.08 6.54 12.04
CA THR A 198 11.83 7.79 12.06
C THR A 198 12.35 8.14 13.45
N SER A 199 13.32 9.05 13.51
CA SER A 199 13.86 9.59 14.76
C SER A 199 13.94 11.12 14.70
N PRO A 200 13.59 11.85 15.77
CA PRO A 200 13.75 13.30 15.85
C PRO A 200 15.20 13.78 15.62
N CYS A 201 16.20 12.92 15.85
CA CYS A 201 17.61 13.23 15.62
C CYS A 201 17.92 13.51 14.14
N ARG A 202 17.15 12.91 13.22
CA ARG A 202 17.25 13.16 11.78
C ARG A 202 16.06 14.00 11.34
N MET A 203 16.10 15.28 11.69
CA MET A 203 14.97 16.22 11.52
C MET A 203 14.41 16.27 10.08
N ALA A 204 15.27 16.22 9.06
CA ALA A 204 14.85 16.23 7.66
C ALA A 204 14.01 14.99 7.29
N HIS A 205 14.48 13.80 7.70
CA HIS A 205 13.74 12.55 7.54
C HIS A 205 12.44 12.59 8.35
N PHE A 206 12.50 13.03 9.60
CA PHE A 206 11.35 13.15 10.50
C PHE A 206 10.24 14.05 9.97
N ALA A 207 10.58 15.24 9.47
CA ALA A 207 9.61 16.16 8.90
C ALA A 207 8.94 15.58 7.64
N THR A 208 9.75 15.00 6.74
CA THR A 208 9.26 14.40 5.48
C THR A 208 8.37 13.18 5.75
N ALA A 209 8.77 12.35 6.71
CA ALA A 209 8.01 11.21 7.21
C ALA A 209 6.62 11.62 7.69
N LEU A 210 6.56 12.53 8.65
CA LEU A 210 5.30 12.98 9.24
C LEU A 210 4.40 13.66 8.21
N GLN A 211 4.97 14.51 7.35
CA GLN A 211 4.21 15.17 6.30
C GLN A 211 3.56 14.15 5.36
N SER A 212 4.30 13.12 4.95
CA SER A 212 3.78 12.07 4.06
C SER A 212 2.65 11.28 4.72
N CYS A 213 2.81 10.91 5.99
CA CYS A 213 1.78 10.18 6.74
C CYS A 213 0.53 11.03 7.00
N LEU A 214 0.69 12.31 7.36
CA LEU A 214 -0.44 13.22 7.62
C LEU A 214 -1.18 13.62 6.34
N ALA A 215 -0.48 13.72 5.21
CA ALA A 215 -1.08 14.06 3.92
C ALA A 215 -1.92 12.92 3.31
N SER A 216 -1.66 11.67 3.73
CA SER A 216 -2.42 10.52 3.23
C SER A 216 -3.90 10.58 3.66
N SER A 217 -4.81 10.22 2.77
CA SER A 217 -6.26 10.25 3.06
C SER A 217 -6.73 9.07 3.91
N GLY A 218 -6.01 7.96 3.89
CA GLY A 218 -6.35 6.73 4.60
C GLY A 218 -5.56 6.55 5.89
N PRO A 219 -5.38 5.32 6.35
CA PRO A 219 -4.58 5.01 7.52
C PRO A 219 -3.09 5.26 7.27
N ALA A 220 -2.33 5.55 8.33
CA ALA A 220 -0.87 5.61 8.28
C ALA A 220 -0.26 5.12 9.59
N LEU A 221 0.93 4.54 9.51
CA LEU A 221 1.67 4.01 10.65
C LEU A 221 3.04 4.68 10.74
N VAL A 222 3.32 5.28 11.89
CA VAL A 222 4.57 5.98 12.17
C VAL A 222 5.19 5.40 13.43
N SER A 223 6.36 4.80 13.32
CA SER A 223 7.21 4.48 14.47
C SER A 223 8.19 5.62 14.70
N VAL A 224 8.23 6.16 15.92
CA VAL A 224 9.13 7.23 16.32
C VAL A 224 10.04 6.73 17.43
N LEU A 225 11.35 6.82 17.22
CA LEU A 225 12.31 6.62 18.30
C LEU A 225 12.20 7.79 19.28
N GLY A 226 11.71 7.52 20.49
CA GLY A 226 11.50 8.56 21.49
C GLY A 226 11.69 7.99 22.88
N TYR A 227 12.62 8.53 23.65
CA TYR A 227 12.96 7.96 24.95
C TYR A 227 12.02 8.44 26.05
N SER A 228 11.49 7.54 26.87
CA SER A 228 10.55 7.90 27.96
C SER A 228 11.23 8.21 29.30
N GLY A 229 12.55 8.07 29.44
CA GLY A 229 13.29 8.28 30.69
C GLY A 229 13.67 9.74 31.00
N GLN A 230 14.22 9.97 32.20
CA GLN A 230 14.75 11.27 32.66
C GLN A 230 16.11 11.65 32.05
N ASP A 231 16.56 10.91 31.04
CA ASP A 231 17.88 11.08 30.46
C ASP A 231 17.94 12.33 29.58
N THR A 232 18.79 13.29 29.97
CA THR A 232 19.01 14.52 29.22
C THR A 232 19.81 14.31 27.95
N HIS A 233 20.51 13.17 27.81
CA HIS A 233 21.35 12.83 26.68
C HIS A 233 20.66 11.92 25.65
N TRP A 234 19.35 11.72 25.76
CA TRP A 234 18.60 10.79 24.91
C TRP A 234 18.76 11.03 23.40
N LEU A 235 18.94 12.29 22.96
CA LEU A 235 19.21 12.61 21.55
C LEU A 235 20.56 12.04 21.08
N GLN A 236 21.59 12.12 21.93
CA GLN A 236 22.91 11.56 21.62
C GLN A 236 22.82 10.04 21.55
N HIS A 237 22.11 9.42 22.49
CA HIS A 237 21.89 7.97 22.48
C HIS A 237 21.07 7.51 21.27
N ALA A 238 20.05 8.27 20.88
CA ALA A 238 19.29 7.99 19.66
C ALA A 238 20.18 8.13 18.41
N GLU A 239 21.11 9.08 18.36
CA GLU A 239 22.08 9.18 17.28
C GLU A 239 23.05 7.99 17.25
N GLU A 240 23.57 7.56 18.40
CA GLU A 240 24.41 6.36 18.53
C GLU A 240 23.70 5.11 17.97
N LEU A 241 22.41 4.93 18.29
CA LEU A 241 21.61 3.82 17.77
C LEU A 241 21.43 3.86 16.25
N LEU A 242 21.25 5.05 15.68
CA LEU A 242 21.13 5.23 14.24
C LEU A 242 22.45 4.91 13.53
N VAL A 243 23.57 5.43 14.06
CA VAL A 243 24.91 5.20 13.49
C VAL A 243 25.30 3.72 13.59
N ALA A 244 24.96 3.08 14.71
CA ALA A 244 25.17 1.66 14.92
C ALA A 244 24.25 0.75 14.06
N GLY A 245 23.28 1.33 13.34
CA GLY A 245 22.31 0.57 12.53
C GLY A 245 21.33 -0.25 13.37
N LEU A 246 21.18 0.03 14.66
CA LEU A 246 20.24 -0.66 15.56
C LEU A 246 18.79 -0.24 15.33
N PHE A 247 18.60 0.96 14.77
CA PHE A 247 17.30 1.51 14.42
C PHE A 247 17.36 2.05 12.98
N PRO A 248 16.96 1.26 11.96
CA PRO A 248 16.92 1.73 10.59
C PRO A 248 15.88 2.84 10.45
N LEU A 249 16.16 3.80 9.59
CA LEU A 249 15.17 4.78 9.16
C LEU A 249 14.49 4.21 7.92
N ILE A 250 13.19 3.96 8.05
CA ILE A 250 12.39 3.30 7.03
C ILE A 250 11.34 4.29 6.56
N MET A 251 11.22 4.50 5.26
CA MET A 251 10.11 5.26 4.68
C MET A 251 9.52 4.45 3.53
N ALA A 252 8.32 3.93 3.73
CA ALA A 252 7.55 3.22 2.72
C ALA A 252 6.26 3.97 2.45
N VAL A 253 6.20 4.67 1.31
CA VAL A 253 5.01 5.43 0.90
C VAL A 253 4.49 4.84 -0.41
N PRO A 254 3.33 4.15 -0.41
CA PRO A 254 2.86 3.48 -1.61
C PRO A 254 2.55 4.49 -2.74
N GLN A 255 3.17 4.27 -3.90
CA GLN A 255 3.00 5.08 -5.12
C GLN A 255 2.21 4.31 -6.18
N GLY A 256 0.90 4.14 -5.96
CA GLY A 256 -0.03 3.50 -6.91
C GLY A 256 -0.17 1.98 -6.76
N ASP A 257 -1.19 1.42 -7.41
CA ASP A 257 -1.71 0.05 -7.16
C ASP A 257 -0.79 -1.11 -7.59
N HIS A 258 0.33 -0.82 -8.27
CA HIS A 258 1.22 -1.84 -8.85
C HIS A 258 2.72 -1.63 -8.57
N ALA A 259 3.09 -0.74 -7.65
CA ALA A 259 4.49 -0.55 -7.28
C ALA A 259 5.00 -1.73 -6.43
N LEU A 260 6.17 -2.27 -6.78
CA LEU A 260 6.82 -3.29 -5.94
C LEU A 260 7.30 -2.64 -4.64
N LEU A 261 7.40 -3.42 -3.56
CA LEU A 261 7.93 -2.94 -2.26
C LEU A 261 9.27 -2.23 -2.41
N ALA A 262 10.15 -2.78 -3.23
CA ALA A 262 11.47 -2.22 -3.50
C ALA A 262 11.43 -0.80 -4.09
N ASP A 263 10.39 -0.43 -4.85
CA ASP A 263 10.30 0.87 -5.52
C ASP A 263 9.93 2.01 -4.57
N HIS A 264 9.29 1.68 -3.44
CA HIS A 264 8.79 2.67 -2.49
C HIS A 264 9.40 2.55 -1.08
N LEU A 265 10.21 1.52 -0.82
CA LEU A 265 10.92 1.33 0.43
C LEU A 265 12.26 2.06 0.41
N HIS A 266 12.32 3.20 1.09
CA HIS A 266 13.55 3.95 1.29
C HIS A 266 14.16 3.61 2.66
N LEU A 267 15.44 3.25 2.64
CA LEU A 267 16.23 2.97 3.84
C LEU A 267 17.34 3.99 4.01
N GLU A 268 17.41 4.58 5.20
CA GLU A 268 18.49 5.44 5.69
C GLU A 268 19.11 4.86 6.97
N ALA A 269 20.26 5.40 7.37
CA ALA A 269 21.06 4.93 8.51
C ALA A 269 21.58 3.47 8.35
N VAL A 270 22.04 3.12 7.14
CA VAL A 270 22.70 1.84 6.87
C VAL A 270 24.05 1.80 7.62
N PRO A 271 24.32 0.77 8.44
CA PRO A 271 25.58 0.66 9.17
C PRO A 271 26.75 0.49 8.22
N GLU A 272 27.89 1.08 8.58
CA GLU A 272 29.13 0.88 7.83
C GLU A 272 29.67 -0.55 8.04
N PRO A 273 29.99 -1.29 6.97
CA PRO A 273 30.47 -2.66 7.10
C PRO A 273 31.84 -2.70 7.78
N GLY A 274 31.97 -3.58 8.79
CA GLY A 274 33.26 -3.86 9.45
C GLY A 274 33.52 -3.09 10.75
N ILE A 275 32.63 -2.18 11.16
CA ILE A 275 32.73 -1.52 12.47
C ILE A 275 31.93 -2.34 13.49
N PRO A 276 32.54 -2.80 14.60
CA PRO A 276 31.80 -3.49 15.64
C PRO A 276 30.85 -2.53 16.36
N VAL A 277 29.59 -2.93 16.45
CA VAL A 277 28.49 -2.15 17.05
C VAL A 277 28.83 -1.68 18.45
N ASP A 278 29.47 -2.54 19.25
CA ASP A 278 29.89 -2.18 20.61
C ASP A 278 30.80 -0.95 20.63
N SER A 279 31.66 -0.76 19.62
CA SER A 279 32.56 0.40 19.59
C SER A 279 31.85 1.74 19.36
N LEU A 280 30.64 1.72 18.80
CA LEU A 280 29.85 2.90 18.44
C LEU A 280 28.90 3.36 19.56
N LEU A 281 28.69 2.53 20.58
CA LEU A 281 27.77 2.81 21.68
C LEU A 281 28.52 3.37 22.89
N SER A 282 27.91 4.32 23.59
CA SER A 282 28.38 4.77 24.91
C SER A 282 28.19 3.69 25.98
N ASP A 283 28.94 3.76 27.09
CA ASP A 283 28.81 2.81 28.20
C ASP A 283 27.38 2.78 28.79
N HIS A 284 26.67 3.91 28.75
CA HIS A 284 25.27 3.96 29.18
C HIS A 284 24.38 3.11 28.27
N VAL A 285 24.42 3.37 26.96
CA VAL A 285 23.63 2.62 25.97
C VAL A 285 24.04 1.16 25.98
N ARG A 286 25.35 0.85 25.99
CA ARG A 286 25.86 -0.51 26.15
C ARG A 286 25.32 -1.18 27.39
N SER A 287 25.25 -0.50 28.55
CA SER A 287 24.74 -1.12 29.77
C SER A 287 23.25 -1.42 29.74
N VAL A 288 22.46 -0.59 29.06
CA VAL A 288 21.01 -0.83 28.87
C VAL A 288 20.81 -1.93 27.83
N TRP A 289 21.66 -1.95 26.81
CA TRP A 289 21.67 -2.95 25.75
C TRP A 289 22.15 -4.32 26.27
N SER A 290 23.22 -4.38 27.06
CA SER A 290 23.82 -5.62 27.57
C SER A 290 23.08 -6.23 28.75
N ARG A 291 22.23 -5.45 29.45
CA ARG A 291 21.41 -5.94 30.59
C ARG A 291 20.45 -7.07 30.21
N GLY A 292 20.20 -7.25 28.92
CA GLY A 292 19.34 -8.28 28.40
C GLY A 292 20.06 -9.53 27.90
N THR A 293 21.32 -9.85 28.23
CA THR A 293 21.91 -11.16 27.86
C THR A 293 23.00 -11.66 28.80
N SER A 294 22.95 -12.95 29.12
CA SER A 294 24.01 -13.69 29.82
C SER A 294 25.08 -14.27 28.88
N THR A 295 24.99 -14.04 27.57
CA THR A 295 25.87 -14.66 26.57
C THR A 295 26.49 -13.64 25.61
N THR A 296 27.78 -13.81 25.36
CA THR A 296 28.60 -13.09 24.38
C THR A 296 28.24 -13.52 22.95
N ALA A 297 27.01 -13.26 22.51
CA ALA A 297 26.62 -13.49 21.12
C ALA A 297 27.32 -12.46 20.22
N ASP A 298 27.79 -12.89 19.04
CA ASP A 298 28.36 -12.00 18.02
C ASP A 298 27.23 -11.20 17.34
N TRP A 299 26.85 -10.09 17.97
CA TRP A 299 25.74 -9.25 17.54
C TRP A 299 25.96 -8.60 16.18
N SER A 300 27.21 -8.47 15.75
CA SER A 300 27.54 -7.98 14.42
C SER A 300 26.95 -8.90 13.34
N ALA A 301 26.96 -10.22 13.57
CA ALA A 301 26.40 -11.20 12.66
C ALA A 301 24.86 -11.14 12.59
N VAL A 302 24.20 -10.93 13.73
CA VAL A 302 22.73 -10.77 13.79
C VAL A 302 22.29 -9.51 13.05
N LEU A 303 22.93 -8.38 13.33
CA LEU A 303 22.62 -7.12 12.66
C LEU A 303 22.90 -7.15 11.16
N ASN A 304 23.99 -7.81 10.74
CA ASN A 304 24.27 -8.02 9.33
C ASN A 304 23.17 -8.83 8.64
N ARG A 305 22.62 -9.87 9.29
CA ARG A 305 21.52 -10.66 8.73
C ARG A 305 20.22 -9.86 8.58
N GLU A 306 19.88 -9.07 9.59
CA GLU A 306 18.70 -8.19 9.56
C GLU A 306 18.85 -7.13 8.46
N TRP A 307 19.99 -6.44 8.40
CA TRP A 307 20.25 -5.45 7.36
C TRP A 307 20.29 -6.05 5.96
N THR A 308 20.79 -7.28 5.81
CA THR A 308 20.71 -7.99 4.53
C THR A 308 19.26 -8.19 4.10
N THR A 309 18.39 -8.61 5.02
CA THR A 309 16.95 -8.76 4.76
C THR A 309 16.30 -7.43 4.36
N TRP A 310 16.59 -6.35 5.07
CA TRP A 310 16.08 -5.01 4.74
C TRP A 310 16.56 -4.51 3.38
N LEU A 311 17.85 -4.68 3.09
CA LEU A 311 18.45 -4.28 1.82
C LEU A 311 17.92 -5.12 0.65
N GLU A 312 17.57 -6.38 0.89
CA GLU A 312 16.87 -7.24 -0.08
C GLU A 312 15.45 -6.77 -0.34
N LEU A 313 14.68 -6.48 0.71
CA LEU A 313 13.32 -5.94 0.58
C LEU A 313 13.30 -4.58 -0.15
N ALA A 314 14.33 -3.76 0.05
CA ALA A 314 14.50 -2.49 -0.65
C ALA A 314 15.09 -2.64 -2.06
N GLY A 315 15.34 -3.87 -2.52
CA GLY A 315 15.92 -4.16 -3.84
C GLY A 315 17.36 -3.64 -4.03
N ARG A 316 18.02 -3.18 -2.96
CA ARG A 316 19.42 -2.70 -2.98
C ARG A 316 20.40 -3.88 -3.07
N ILE A 317 20.02 -5.00 -2.48
CA ILE A 317 20.69 -6.29 -2.63
C ILE A 317 19.68 -7.24 -3.29
N ARG A 318 20.13 -8.10 -4.20
CA ARG A 318 19.30 -9.20 -4.74
C ARG A 318 19.77 -10.49 -4.09
N SER A 319 18.99 -11.07 -3.17
CA SER A 319 19.25 -12.43 -2.69
C SER A 319 19.18 -13.40 -3.88
N GLY A 320 20.23 -14.20 -4.05
CA GLY A 320 20.31 -15.21 -5.11
C GLY A 320 21.68 -15.31 -5.81
N GLN A 321 22.69 -14.59 -5.36
CA GLN A 321 24.08 -14.89 -5.69
C GLN A 321 24.88 -15.19 -4.41
N THR A 322 24.50 -16.25 -3.70
CA THR A 322 25.55 -17.04 -3.06
C THR A 322 26.26 -17.82 -4.17
N ASP A 323 27.57 -18.05 -4.07
CA ASP A 323 28.33 -18.79 -5.09
C ASP A 323 27.69 -20.16 -5.43
N GLU A 324 27.00 -20.76 -4.47
CA GLU A 324 26.23 -22.01 -4.64
C GLU A 324 25.02 -21.87 -5.59
N THR A 325 24.23 -20.79 -5.48
CA THR A 325 23.11 -20.56 -6.41
C THR A 325 23.60 -20.19 -7.81
N ARG A 326 24.79 -19.56 -7.91
CA ARG A 326 25.46 -19.30 -9.19
C ARG A 326 25.90 -20.60 -9.87
N GLN A 327 26.48 -21.53 -9.11
CA GLN A 327 26.86 -22.86 -9.61
C GLN A 327 25.65 -23.68 -10.06
N ILE A 328 24.62 -23.80 -9.22
CA ILE A 328 23.40 -24.56 -9.56
C ILE A 328 22.73 -23.98 -10.80
N ARG A 329 22.68 -22.64 -10.93
CA ARG A 329 22.10 -22.00 -12.12
C ARG A 329 22.97 -22.19 -13.36
N GLN A 330 24.29 -22.16 -13.24
CA GLN A 330 25.20 -22.48 -14.34
C GLN A 330 25.04 -23.94 -14.79
N GLU A 331 24.95 -24.87 -13.85
CA GLU A 331 24.69 -26.29 -14.12
C GLU A 331 23.33 -26.50 -14.78
N LEU A 332 22.26 -25.87 -14.26
CA LEU A 332 20.93 -25.96 -14.86
C LEU A 332 20.88 -25.33 -16.26
N THR A 333 21.54 -24.18 -16.44
CA THR A 333 21.57 -23.50 -17.75
C THR A 333 22.37 -24.32 -18.75
N ALA A 334 23.48 -24.93 -18.34
CA ALA A 334 24.26 -25.85 -19.18
C ALA A 334 23.43 -27.09 -19.56
N ALA A 335 22.80 -27.74 -18.58
CA ALA A 335 21.94 -28.91 -18.81
C ALA A 335 20.73 -28.59 -19.71
N PHE A 336 20.12 -27.41 -19.54
CA PHE A 336 19.01 -26.98 -20.38
C PHE A 336 19.46 -26.69 -21.82
N THR A 337 20.63 -26.08 -21.99
CA THR A 337 21.20 -25.79 -23.32
C THR A 337 21.55 -27.09 -24.05
N GLU A 338 22.13 -28.07 -23.34
CA GLU A 338 22.39 -29.41 -23.88
C GLU A 338 21.10 -30.14 -24.27
N ARG A 339 20.06 -30.04 -23.43
CA ARG A 339 18.74 -30.60 -23.73
C ARG A 339 18.11 -29.95 -24.96
N GLN A 340 18.25 -28.63 -25.10
CA GLN A 340 17.73 -27.90 -26.25
C GLN A 340 18.46 -28.29 -27.54
N GLN A 341 19.78 -28.40 -27.50
CA GLN A 341 20.59 -28.82 -28.66
C GLN A 341 20.29 -30.26 -29.08
N SER A 342 20.13 -31.18 -28.13
CA SER A 342 19.75 -32.56 -28.44
C SER A 342 18.34 -32.65 -29.04
N LEU A 343 17.37 -31.90 -28.51
CA LEU A 343 16.03 -31.83 -29.10
C LEU A 343 16.04 -31.26 -30.51
N GLU A 344 16.83 -30.20 -30.73
CA GLU A 344 16.95 -29.57 -32.05
C GLU A 344 17.61 -30.52 -33.07
N ALA A 345 18.65 -31.25 -32.65
CA ALA A 345 19.30 -32.25 -33.49
C ALA A 345 18.34 -33.40 -33.85
N ASP A 346 17.56 -33.89 -32.89
CA ASP A 346 16.56 -34.93 -33.14
C ASP A 346 15.42 -34.44 -34.03
N TYR A 347 14.95 -33.21 -33.83
CA TYR A 347 13.96 -32.58 -34.70
C TYR A 347 14.49 -32.43 -36.13
N GLN A 348 15.73 -31.98 -36.32
CA GLN A 348 16.35 -31.87 -37.63
C GLN A 348 16.50 -33.23 -38.32
N ARG A 349 16.83 -34.30 -37.57
CA ARG A 349 16.86 -35.67 -38.10
C ARG A 349 15.48 -36.12 -38.57
N GLN A 350 14.44 -35.90 -37.77
CA GLN A 350 13.07 -36.22 -38.16
C GLN A 350 12.64 -35.45 -39.41
N LEU A 351 13.01 -34.17 -39.51
CA LEU A 351 12.72 -33.34 -40.68
C LEU A 351 13.43 -33.82 -41.95
N ALA A 352 14.68 -34.30 -41.81
CA ALA A 352 15.44 -34.86 -42.92
C ALA A 352 14.84 -36.19 -43.39
N ASP A 353 14.44 -37.05 -42.46
CA ASP A 353 13.83 -38.35 -42.76
C ASP A 353 12.46 -38.17 -43.43
N LEU A 354 11.61 -37.27 -42.90
CA LEU A 354 10.33 -36.94 -43.51
C LEU A 354 10.48 -36.38 -44.94
N LYS A 355 11.48 -35.53 -45.16
CA LYS A 355 11.80 -35.00 -46.50
C LYS A 355 12.29 -36.09 -47.45
N ALA A 356 13.04 -37.07 -46.96
CA ALA A 356 13.50 -38.20 -47.77
C ALA A 356 12.31 -39.09 -48.17
N THR A 357 11.46 -39.44 -47.22
CA THR A 357 10.24 -40.24 -47.46
C THR A 357 9.29 -39.53 -48.42
N PHE A 358 9.03 -38.23 -48.21
CA PHE A 358 8.19 -37.44 -49.12
C PHE A 358 8.78 -37.33 -50.53
N ARG A 359 10.10 -37.16 -50.66
CA ARG A 359 10.76 -37.16 -51.99
C ARG A 359 10.58 -38.50 -52.69
N GLU A 360 10.67 -39.61 -51.97
CA GLU A 360 10.50 -40.93 -52.55
C GLU A 360 9.03 -41.19 -52.93
N GLU A 361 8.07 -40.80 -52.10
CA GLU A 361 6.64 -40.86 -52.45
C GLU A 361 6.30 -40.03 -53.69
N VAL A 362 6.81 -38.80 -53.79
CA VAL A 362 6.63 -37.94 -54.97
C VAL A 362 7.27 -38.56 -56.20
N ARG A 363 8.45 -39.20 -56.05
CA ARG A 363 9.12 -39.90 -57.15
C ARG A 363 8.29 -41.08 -57.66
N VAL A 364 7.71 -41.88 -56.75
CA VAL A 364 6.82 -43.00 -57.10
C VAL A 364 5.55 -42.50 -57.80
N GLN A 365 4.90 -41.46 -57.28
CA GLN A 365 3.69 -40.89 -57.89
C GLN A 365 3.95 -40.29 -59.28
N LEU A 366 5.10 -39.64 -59.47
CA LEU A 366 5.50 -39.11 -60.79
C LEU A 366 5.78 -40.25 -61.78
N ALA A 367 6.47 -41.31 -61.35
CA ALA A 367 6.72 -42.48 -62.19
C ALA A 367 5.40 -43.14 -62.62
N ASP A 368 4.44 -43.28 -61.71
CA ASP A 368 3.13 -43.87 -61.99
C ASP A 368 2.29 -43.01 -62.94
N ARG A 369 2.28 -41.68 -62.75
CA ARG A 369 1.64 -40.74 -63.69
C ARG A 369 2.29 -40.76 -65.07
N LEU A 370 3.61 -40.78 -65.15
CA LEU A 370 4.32 -40.88 -66.44
C LEU A 370 4.04 -42.21 -67.13
N TYR A 371 3.94 -43.31 -66.38
CA TYR A 371 3.52 -44.61 -66.90
C TYR A 371 2.11 -44.54 -67.50
N HIS A 372 1.13 -44.01 -66.77
CA HIS A 372 -0.23 -43.80 -67.26
C HIS A 372 -0.32 -42.84 -68.47
N LEU A 373 0.49 -41.79 -68.50
CA LEU A 373 0.58 -40.88 -69.66
C LEU A 373 1.22 -41.54 -70.89
N SER A 374 2.21 -42.43 -70.70
CA SER A 374 2.80 -43.18 -71.82
C SER A 374 1.82 -44.20 -72.40
N ARG A 375 1.04 -44.88 -71.54
CA ARG A 375 0.03 -45.85 -71.96
C ARG A 375 -1.14 -45.19 -72.68
N SER A 376 -1.64 -44.06 -72.17
CA SER A 376 -2.67 -43.27 -72.85
C SER A 376 -2.20 -42.67 -74.18
N ARG A 377 -0.88 -42.52 -74.38
CA ARG A 377 -0.29 -42.12 -75.68
C ARG A 377 -0.12 -43.31 -76.64
N GLN A 378 0.13 -44.52 -76.15
CA GLN A 378 0.14 -45.75 -76.96
C GLN A 378 -1.27 -46.22 -77.35
N GLU A 379 -2.30 -45.85 -76.58
CA GLU A 379 -3.71 -46.12 -76.89
C GLU A 379 -4.34 -45.04 -77.82
N ARG A 380 -3.55 -44.07 -78.30
CA ARG A 380 -3.91 -43.12 -79.38
C ARG A 380 -2.98 -43.17 -80.60
N PRO A 381 -2.92 -44.29 -81.36
CA PRO A 381 -2.59 -44.22 -82.77
C PRO A 381 -3.85 -43.78 -83.54
N ASP A 382 -3.69 -42.89 -84.52
CA ASP A 382 -4.71 -42.46 -85.50
C ASP A 382 -5.71 -41.37 -85.07
N ALA A 383 -5.25 -40.12 -84.98
CA ALA A 383 -6.14 -38.96 -85.14
C ALA A 383 -5.49 -37.73 -85.81
N PHE A 384 -4.28 -37.85 -86.36
CA PHE A 384 -3.55 -36.71 -86.96
C PHE A 384 -3.45 -36.74 -88.50
N THR A 385 -4.12 -37.67 -89.19
CA THR A 385 -4.04 -37.82 -90.65
C THR A 385 -5.35 -37.54 -91.41
N SER A 386 -6.38 -36.99 -90.76
CA SER A 386 -7.68 -36.74 -91.42
C SER A 386 -8.13 -35.27 -91.47
N ALA A 387 -7.31 -34.31 -91.03
CA ALA A 387 -7.66 -32.88 -91.09
C ALA A 387 -7.06 -32.11 -92.29
N GLU A 388 -6.26 -32.77 -93.13
CA GLU A 388 -5.54 -32.13 -94.23
C GLU A 388 -6.05 -32.64 -95.59
N LYS A 389 -7.35 -32.42 -95.89
CA LYS A 389 -7.87 -32.55 -97.27
C LYS A 389 -9.25 -31.97 -97.61
N ASN A 390 -9.92 -31.25 -96.70
CA ASN A 390 -11.25 -30.67 -97.00
C ASN A 390 -11.32 -29.14 -96.81
N GLU A 391 -10.21 -28.44 -97.07
CA GLU A 391 -10.20 -27.01 -97.44
C GLU A 391 -9.53 -26.84 -98.81
N MET A 392 -10.13 -27.46 -99.82
CA MET A 392 -10.04 -27.04 -101.22
C MET A 392 -11.32 -27.52 -101.90
N THR A 393 -12.06 -26.57 -102.46
CA THR A 393 -13.34 -26.64 -103.21
C THR A 393 -14.64 -26.53 -102.41
N SER A 394 -15.23 -25.33 -102.53
CA SER A 394 -16.65 -24.94 -102.51
C SER A 394 -17.37 -24.76 -101.18
#